data_AF-A0A397JJ29-F1
#
_entry.id   AF-A0A397JJ29-F1
#
_cell.length_a   1.000
_cell.length_b   1.000
_cell.length_c   1.000
_cell.angle_alpha   90.00
_cell.angle_beta   90.00
_cell.angle_gamma   90.00
#
_symmetry.space_group_name_H-M   'P 1'
#
loop_
_entity.id
_entity.type
_entity.pdbx_description
1 polymer ?
#
loop_
_entity_poly.entity_id
_entity_poly.type
_entity_poly.pdbx_seq_one_letter_code
_entity_poly.pdbx_strand_id
1 'polypeptide(L)'
;MSQYSNTLENNPPFILSTEDTNKLSKLISELTTEKSGIFEISFKEIWSKFAKGGEKLQYRRFVQNKCRKLLQQQNISNYRKVKLIISRHWEEDEENLLVNILKEMGEMGKNTSEINWNNVYEQFIQKRGRNDRDKKALQERYRNYLDPKVYLPNKRKRFTFTEEQTHLIIDYKVNGKIGWKEIADKLNEVIDMENELNTANDKKIELLSRCTPNQVKMKYNTVIKTMKDPLYTLAKTAELRRIQESKETEEINKMEEIEKTEETETETCNKMEEIEKTEETETETCNKMDIKFITTTI
;
A
#
# COMPACT_ATOMS: atom_id res chain seq x y z
N MET A 1 -4.24 -3.76 58.49
CA MET A 1 -3.12 -4.03 57.56
C MET A 1 -3.34 -3.26 56.28
N SER A 2 -2.36 -2.40 55.96
CA SER A 2 -2.08 -1.61 54.76
C SER A 2 -3.23 -1.11 53.88
N GLN A 3 -3.55 0.17 54.04
CA GLN A 3 -4.19 1.01 53.04
C GLN A 3 -3.25 1.14 51.83
N TYR A 4 -3.73 0.81 50.63
CA TYR A 4 -3.06 1.20 49.39
C TYR A 4 -3.21 2.71 49.22
N SER A 5 -2.15 3.45 49.56
CA SER A 5 -1.98 4.84 49.19
C SER A 5 -1.85 4.95 47.66
N ASN A 6 -2.97 5.17 46.97
CA ASN A 6 -2.98 5.79 45.64
C ASN A 6 -2.50 7.24 45.79
N THR A 7 -1.19 7.43 45.92
CA THR A 7 -0.59 8.71 45.59
C THR A 7 -0.71 8.89 44.09
N LEU A 8 -1.78 9.55 43.64
CA LEU A 8 -1.71 10.38 42.45
C LEU A 8 -0.50 11.29 42.69
N GLU A 9 0.65 10.97 42.07
CA GLU A 9 1.72 11.94 41.89
C GLU A 9 1.12 13.08 41.07
N ASN A 10 0.59 14.09 41.78
CA ASN A 10 0.35 15.41 41.25
C ASN A 10 1.71 15.96 40.83
N ASN A 11 2.19 15.54 39.65
CA ASN A 11 3.34 16.15 39.02
C ASN A 11 2.97 17.63 38.85
N PRO A 12 3.72 18.56 39.48
CA PRO A 12 3.40 19.97 39.39
C PRO A 12 3.31 20.37 37.90
N PRO A 13 2.40 21.30 37.53
CA PRO A 13 2.30 21.75 36.16
C PRO A 13 3.68 22.22 35.70
N PHE A 14 4.16 21.67 34.60
CA PHE A 14 5.39 22.16 34.00
C PHE A 14 5.17 23.65 33.68
N ILE A 15 6.00 24.52 34.26
CA ILE A 15 6.02 25.95 33.98
C ILE A 15 7.39 26.22 33.38
N LEU A 16 7.42 26.73 32.15
CA LEU A 16 8.65 27.26 31.57
C LEU A 16 8.92 28.61 32.19
N SER A 17 10.17 28.85 32.58
CA SER A 17 10.60 30.19 32.97
C SER A 17 10.44 31.16 31.79
N THR A 18 10.39 32.46 32.10
CA THR A 18 10.40 33.50 31.07
C THR A 18 11.65 33.40 30.18
N GLU A 19 12.78 33.05 30.78
CA GLU A 19 14.06 32.86 30.08
C GLU A 19 14.00 31.68 29.11
N ASP A 20 13.49 30.53 29.54
CA ASP A 20 13.33 29.36 28.68
C ASP A 20 12.31 29.61 27.55
N THR A 21 11.27 30.39 27.83
CA THR A 21 10.29 30.79 26.81
C THR A 21 10.93 31.71 25.75
N ASN A 22 11.76 32.67 26.17
CA ASN A 22 12.50 33.53 25.26
C ASN A 22 13.52 32.74 24.44
N LYS A 23 14.21 31.77 25.06
CA LYS A 23 15.12 30.86 24.38
C LYS A 23 14.40 30.04 23.31
N LEU A 24 13.22 29.49 23.61
CA LEU A 24 12.38 28.78 22.62
C LEU A 24 11.97 29.69 21.46
N SER A 25 11.51 30.91 21.74
CA SER A 25 11.12 31.88 20.70
C SER A 25 12.29 32.22 19.79
N LYS A 26 13.49 32.41 20.35
CA LYS A 26 14.72 32.68 19.59
C LYS A 26 15.09 31.49 18.70
N LEU A 27 15.08 30.26 19.25
CA LEU A 27 15.32 29.04 18.49
C LEU A 27 14.31 28.85 17.35
N ILE A 28 13.05 29.21 17.56
CA ILE A 28 12.02 29.14 16.52
C ILE A 28 12.36 30.07 15.35
N SER A 29 12.75 31.31 15.62
CA SER A 29 13.13 32.26 14.57
C SER A 29 14.40 31.81 13.81
N GLU A 30 15.41 31.33 14.53
CA GLU A 30 16.70 30.92 13.94
C GLU A 30 16.62 29.64 13.10
N LEU A 31 15.77 28.69 13.50
CA LEU A 31 15.66 27.38 12.84
C LEU A 31 14.53 27.33 11.79
N THR A 32 13.85 28.45 11.52
CA THR A 32 12.84 28.50 10.47
C THR A 32 13.52 28.52 9.11
N THR A 33 13.22 27.52 8.28
CA THR A 33 13.76 27.37 6.92
C THR A 33 12.65 27.45 5.89
N GLU A 34 12.93 28.03 4.72
CA GLU A 34 11.99 28.01 3.60
C GLU A 34 12.26 26.79 2.71
N LYS A 35 11.29 25.90 2.57
CA LYS A 35 11.32 24.82 1.58
C LYS A 35 10.09 24.88 0.70
N SER A 36 10.32 25.05 -0.60
CA SER A 36 9.26 25.05 -1.61
C SER A 36 8.14 26.08 -1.34
N GLY A 37 8.52 27.29 -0.89
CA GLY A 37 7.57 28.36 -0.56
C GLY A 37 6.81 28.17 0.76
N ILE A 38 7.15 27.15 1.54
CA ILE A 38 6.60 26.91 2.87
C ILE A 38 7.71 27.12 3.90
N PHE A 39 7.43 27.95 4.91
CA PHE A 39 8.31 28.11 6.06
C PHE A 39 8.08 26.95 7.03
N GLU A 40 9.12 26.16 7.30
CA GLU A 40 9.06 24.98 8.14
C GLU A 40 10.20 24.95 9.16
N ILE A 41 9.90 24.37 10.33
CA ILE A 41 10.85 24.22 11.42
C ILE A 41 10.75 22.83 12.05
N SER A 42 11.88 22.17 12.30
CA SER A 42 11.93 20.84 12.89
C SER A 42 11.92 20.89 14.42
N PHE A 43 10.92 20.25 15.05
CA PHE A 43 10.91 20.10 16.51
C PHE A 43 12.11 19.29 17.01
N LYS A 44 12.66 18.37 16.20
CA LYS A 44 13.86 17.62 16.56
C LYS A 44 15.06 18.56 16.77
N GLU A 45 15.21 19.55 15.91
CA GLU A 45 16.30 20.54 15.98
C GLU A 45 16.11 21.53 17.13
N ILE A 46 14.86 21.95 17.38
CA ILE A 46 14.53 22.74 18.57
C ILE A 46 14.88 21.93 19.83
N TRP A 47 14.41 20.69 19.90
CA TRP A 47 14.60 19.82 21.06
C TRP A 47 16.07 19.54 21.33
N SER A 48 16.88 19.25 20.29
CA SER A 48 18.32 19.00 20.46
C SER A 48 19.10 20.21 20.98
N LYS A 49 18.64 21.43 20.68
CA LYS A 49 19.27 22.67 21.18
C LYS A 49 18.67 23.17 22.51
N PHE A 50 17.47 22.70 22.85
CA PHE A 50 16.73 23.16 24.02
C PHE A 50 16.91 22.23 25.23
N ALA A 51 16.90 20.91 25.03
CA ALA A 51 17.04 19.93 26.10
C ALA A 51 18.46 19.96 26.70
N LYS A 52 18.54 19.79 28.02
CA LYS A 52 19.76 19.68 28.81
C LYS A 52 20.18 18.22 29.04
N GLY A 53 19.32 17.25 28.69
CA GLY A 53 19.56 15.82 28.82
C GLY A 53 18.99 15.26 30.14
N GLY A 54 18.37 14.08 30.08
CA GLY A 54 17.76 13.42 31.23
C GLY A 54 16.31 13.83 31.53
N GLU A 55 15.68 14.68 30.72
CA GLU A 55 14.30 15.11 30.96
C GLU A 55 13.25 14.05 30.63
N LYS A 56 12.21 13.98 31.48
CA LYS A 56 11.06 13.09 31.28
C LYS A 56 10.32 13.41 29.98
N LEU A 57 9.77 12.38 29.33
CA LEU A 57 8.97 12.52 28.10
C LEU A 57 7.77 13.48 28.24
N GLN A 58 7.18 13.59 29.43
CA GLN A 58 6.09 14.53 29.70
C GLN A 58 6.55 15.99 29.51
N TYR A 59 7.78 16.32 29.92
CA TYR A 59 8.39 17.64 29.70
C TYR A 59 8.63 17.91 28.21
N ARG A 60 9.08 16.90 27.45
CA ARG A 60 9.21 17.01 25.99
C ARG A 60 7.90 17.37 25.30
N ARG A 61 6.78 16.74 25.71
CA ARG A 61 5.45 17.05 25.18
C ARG A 61 4.98 18.45 25.58
N PHE A 62 5.26 18.84 26.81
CA PHE A 62 4.95 20.17 27.29
C PHE A 62 5.64 21.25 26.45
N VAL A 63 6.95 21.10 26.22
CA VAL A 63 7.74 22.01 25.37
C VAL A 63 7.23 21.99 23.93
N GLN A 64 6.92 20.82 23.37
CA GLN A 64 6.32 20.70 22.03
C GLN A 64 5.01 21.49 21.90
N ASN A 65 4.12 21.40 22.90
CA ASN A 65 2.86 22.14 22.92
C ASN A 65 3.11 23.64 23.08
N LYS A 66 4.10 24.05 23.86
CA LYS A 66 4.50 25.45 23.97
C LYS A 66 5.02 25.99 22.62
N CYS A 67 5.87 25.25 21.90
CA CYS A 67 6.33 25.62 20.56
C CYS A 67 5.15 25.80 19.58
N ARG A 68 4.15 24.90 19.61
CA ARG A 68 2.93 25.05 18.81
C ARG A 68 2.18 26.35 19.10
N LYS A 69 2.01 26.69 20.39
CA LYS A 69 1.34 27.94 20.80
C LYS A 69 2.12 29.18 20.37
N LEU A 70 3.44 29.18 20.55
CA LEU A 70 4.30 30.29 20.13
C LEU A 70 4.26 30.50 18.61
N LEU A 71 4.32 29.42 17.82
CA LEU A 71 4.19 29.49 16.37
C LEU A 71 2.81 29.98 15.93
N GLN A 72 1.75 29.56 16.63
CA GLN A 72 0.40 30.06 16.34
C GLN A 72 0.30 31.56 16.60
N GLN A 73 0.88 32.06 17.69
CA GLN A 73 0.93 33.49 17.99
C GLN A 73 1.74 34.26 16.94
N GLN A 74 2.93 33.76 16.56
CA GLN A 74 3.76 34.36 15.53
C GLN A 74 3.07 34.39 14.15
N ASN A 75 2.33 33.33 13.80
CA ASN A 75 1.59 33.25 12.54
C ASN A 75 0.37 34.18 12.49
N ILE A 76 -0.16 34.60 13.64
CA ILE A 76 -1.23 35.60 13.71
C ILE A 76 -0.65 37.00 13.50
N SER A 77 0.55 37.27 14.04
CA SER A 77 1.23 38.56 13.90
C SER A 77 2.00 38.75 12.59
N ASN A 78 2.44 37.66 11.94
CA ASN A 78 3.20 37.69 10.69
C ASN A 78 2.36 37.24 9.50
N TYR A 79 2.58 37.85 8.33
CA TYR A 79 1.96 37.44 7.06
C TYR A 79 2.44 36.07 6.54
N ARG A 80 3.43 35.44 7.18
CA ARG A 80 4.04 34.17 6.76
C ARG A 80 3.63 33.04 7.70
N LYS A 81 2.99 31.99 7.16
CA LYS A 81 2.61 30.79 7.92
C LYS A 81 3.80 29.84 8.08
N VAL A 82 4.30 29.70 9.30
CA VAL A 82 5.36 28.76 9.68
C VAL A 82 4.75 27.46 10.20
N LYS A 83 5.26 26.31 9.73
CA LYS A 83 4.80 24.96 10.10
C LYS A 83 5.82 24.23 10.97
N LEU A 84 5.40 23.75 12.14
CA LEU A 84 6.20 22.86 12.99
C LEU A 84 6.20 21.43 12.43
N ILE A 85 7.35 20.97 11.97
CA ILE A 85 7.61 19.58 11.60
C ILE A 85 8.04 18.83 12.84
N ILE A 86 7.16 18.00 13.36
CA ILE A 86 7.52 17.06 14.41
C ILE A 86 8.10 15.83 13.71
N SER A 87 9.44 15.81 13.56
CA SER A 87 10.16 14.59 13.18
C SER A 87 9.93 13.57 14.29
N ARG A 88 8.97 12.67 14.06
CA ARG A 88 8.74 11.48 14.87
C ARG A 88 9.71 10.41 14.38
N HIS A 89 10.99 10.59 14.72
CA HIS A 89 11.98 9.53 14.50
C HIS A 89 11.52 8.30 15.27
N TRP A 90 11.47 7.16 14.58
CA TRP A 90 11.18 5.85 15.17
C TRP A 90 12.51 5.26 15.62
N GLU A 91 12.58 4.92 16.90
CA GLU A 91 13.71 4.18 17.47
C GLU A 91 13.55 2.69 17.11
N GLU A 92 14.66 1.96 16.99
CA GLU A 92 14.70 0.57 16.52
C GLU A 92 13.91 -0.38 17.44
N ASP A 93 13.96 -0.13 18.75
CA ASP A 93 13.17 -0.83 19.77
C ASP A 93 11.67 -0.62 19.57
N GLU A 94 11.22 0.57 19.15
CA GLU A 94 9.81 0.84 18.87
C GLU A 94 9.30 0.05 17.66
N GLU A 95 10.14 -0.06 16.62
CA GLU A 95 9.80 -0.82 15.42
C GLU A 95 9.72 -2.31 15.73
N ASN A 96 10.72 -2.83 16.46
CA ASN A 96 10.73 -4.21 16.92
C ASN A 96 9.53 -4.52 17.80
N LEU A 97 9.14 -3.60 18.69
CA LEU A 97 7.94 -3.75 19.50
C LEU A 97 6.67 -3.83 18.65
N LEU A 98 6.51 -2.93 17.66
CA LEU A 98 5.36 -2.95 16.76
C LEU A 98 5.31 -4.25 15.95
N VAL A 99 6.45 -4.71 15.43
CA VAL A 99 6.56 -5.97 14.68
C VAL A 99 6.18 -7.16 15.57
N ASN A 100 6.66 -7.22 16.80
CA ASN A 100 6.35 -8.32 17.72
C ASN A 100 4.86 -8.38 18.05
N ILE A 101 4.22 -7.23 18.33
CA ILE A 101 2.77 -7.18 18.57
C ILE A 101 2.00 -7.67 17.34
N LEU A 102 2.36 -7.20 16.15
CA LEU A 102 1.69 -7.62 14.91
C LEU A 102 1.87 -9.13 14.64
N LYS A 103 3.03 -9.69 14.97
CA LYS A 103 3.27 -11.14 14.88
C LYS A 103 2.46 -11.93 15.89
N GLU A 104 2.46 -11.51 17.15
CA GLU A 104 1.68 -12.16 18.22
C GLU A 104 0.18 -12.17 17.92
N MET A 105 -0.33 -11.11 17.29
CA MET A 105 -1.72 -11.02 16.89
C MET A 105 -2.05 -11.72 15.56
N GLY A 106 -1.05 -12.27 14.85
CA GLY A 106 -1.27 -12.85 13.52
C GLY A 106 -1.72 -11.83 12.46
N GLU A 107 -1.37 -10.55 12.65
CA GLU A 107 -1.75 -9.43 11.79
C GLU A 107 -0.65 -9.06 10.78
N MET A 108 0.54 -9.66 10.92
CA MET A 108 1.66 -9.40 10.03
C MET A 108 1.37 -9.85 8.59
N GLY A 109 1.57 -8.97 7.61
CA GLY A 109 1.37 -9.25 6.18
C GLY A 109 -0.04 -9.00 5.66
N LYS A 110 -1.01 -8.70 6.55
CA LYS A 110 -2.35 -8.25 6.16
C LYS A 110 -2.34 -6.80 5.69
N ASN A 111 -3.35 -6.43 4.91
CA ASN A 111 -3.51 -5.04 4.47
C ASN A 111 -3.80 -4.13 5.66
N THR A 112 -3.37 -2.87 5.58
CA THR A 112 -3.57 -1.91 6.68
C THR A 112 -5.05 -1.72 7.03
N SER A 113 -5.98 -1.96 6.10
CA SER A 113 -7.43 -1.90 6.35
C SER A 113 -7.99 -3.08 7.14
N GLU A 114 -7.34 -4.25 7.07
CA GLU A 114 -7.81 -5.50 7.69
C GLU A 114 -7.39 -5.60 9.16
N ILE A 115 -6.32 -4.89 9.53
CA ILE A 115 -5.73 -4.95 10.87
C ILE A 115 -6.60 -4.18 11.87
N ASN A 116 -6.92 -4.81 13.01
CA ASN A 116 -7.56 -4.13 14.14
C ASN A 116 -6.58 -3.22 14.89
N TRP A 117 -6.38 -2.02 14.36
CA TRP A 117 -5.45 -1.03 14.91
C TRP A 117 -5.80 -0.51 16.30
N ASN A 118 -7.04 -0.67 16.77
CA ASN A 118 -7.38 -0.29 18.14
C ASN A 118 -6.69 -1.24 19.13
N ASN A 119 -6.79 -2.54 18.89
CA ASN A 119 -6.15 -3.56 19.74
C ASN A 119 -4.61 -3.49 19.64
N VAL A 120 -4.06 -3.32 18.42
CA VAL A 120 -2.61 -3.09 18.24
C VAL A 120 -2.13 -1.87 19.03
N TYR A 121 -2.90 -0.77 18.99
CA TYR A 121 -2.56 0.47 19.70
C TYR A 121 -2.59 0.30 21.22
N GLU A 122 -3.61 -0.39 21.75
CA GLU A 122 -3.72 -0.68 23.18
C GLU A 122 -2.55 -1.53 23.69
N GLN A 123 -2.22 -2.63 23.00
CA GLN A 123 -1.06 -3.46 23.35
C GLN A 123 0.26 -2.71 23.21
N PHE A 124 0.39 -1.85 22.19
CA PHE A 124 1.58 -1.04 21.99
C PHE A 124 1.80 -0.09 23.17
N ILE A 125 0.76 0.59 23.64
CA ILE A 125 0.86 1.46 24.81
C ILE A 125 1.17 0.65 26.08
N GLN A 126 0.50 -0.48 26.27
CA GLN A 126 0.70 -1.34 27.45
C GLN A 126 2.14 -1.84 27.54
N LYS A 127 2.67 -2.44 26.47
CA LYS A 127 4.04 -2.99 26.45
C LYS A 127 5.11 -1.90 26.46
N ARG A 128 4.86 -0.76 25.82
CA ARG A 128 5.81 0.36 25.78
C ARG A 128 5.84 1.17 27.08
N GLY A 129 4.74 1.18 27.83
CA GLY A 129 4.57 2.04 29.01
C GLY A 129 4.55 3.54 28.69
N ARG A 130 4.41 3.92 27.42
CA ARG A 130 4.39 5.32 26.95
C ARG A 130 3.35 5.50 25.85
N ASN A 131 2.61 6.61 25.90
CA ASN A 131 1.55 6.94 24.92
C ASN A 131 1.98 8.09 23.98
N ASP A 132 3.12 7.97 23.30
CA ASP A 132 3.71 9.02 22.43
C ASP A 132 3.52 8.79 20.93
N ARG A 133 3.03 7.62 20.56
CA ARG A 133 2.54 7.33 19.21
C ARG A 133 1.03 7.39 19.22
N ASP A 134 0.44 7.89 18.13
CA ASP A 134 -0.99 7.76 17.89
C ASP A 134 -1.24 6.57 16.95
N LYS A 135 -2.47 6.07 16.95
CA LYS A 135 -2.89 4.95 16.07
C LYS A 135 -2.51 5.19 14.61
N LYS A 136 -2.66 6.43 14.13
CA LYS A 136 -2.34 6.82 12.75
C LYS A 136 -0.84 6.69 12.46
N ALA A 137 0.04 7.01 13.41
CA ALA A 137 1.47 6.82 13.23
C ALA A 137 1.84 5.33 13.16
N LEU A 138 1.21 4.46 13.95
CA LEU A 138 1.45 3.02 13.87
C LEU A 138 1.05 2.48 12.48
N GLN A 139 -0.14 2.86 12.01
CA GLN A 139 -0.63 2.53 10.66
C GLN A 139 0.32 2.97 9.56
N GLU A 140 0.75 4.24 9.62
CA GLU A 140 1.66 4.82 8.63
C GLU A 140 3.03 4.15 8.66
N ARG A 141 3.53 3.78 9.84
CA ARG A 141 4.83 3.11 9.98
C ARG A 141 4.79 1.71 9.41
N TYR A 142 3.77 0.93 9.77
CA TYR A 142 3.60 -0.42 9.24
C TYR A 142 3.53 -0.42 7.71
N ARG A 143 2.58 0.33 7.14
CA ARG A 143 2.34 0.37 5.69
C ARG A 143 3.56 0.75 4.87
N ASN A 144 4.42 1.64 5.38
CA ASN A 144 5.53 2.18 4.60
C ASN A 144 6.88 1.52 4.88
N TYR A 145 7.05 0.88 6.04
CA TYR A 145 8.37 0.49 6.55
C TYR A 145 8.44 -0.91 7.16
N LEU A 146 7.32 -1.54 7.53
CA LEU A 146 7.34 -2.84 8.22
C LEU A 146 6.57 -3.94 7.46
N ASP A 147 5.66 -3.58 6.56
CA ASP A 147 4.91 -4.54 5.76
C ASP A 147 5.88 -5.46 4.99
N PRO A 148 5.86 -6.79 5.19
CA PRO A 148 6.79 -7.73 4.53
C PRO A 148 6.67 -7.73 2.99
N LYS A 149 5.51 -7.32 2.47
CA LYS A 149 5.29 -7.19 1.02
C LYS A 149 6.07 -6.02 0.43
N VAL A 150 6.44 -5.06 1.27
CA VAL A 150 7.15 -3.81 0.93
C VAL A 150 8.60 -3.81 1.43
N TYR A 151 8.88 -4.50 2.54
CA TYR A 151 10.15 -4.43 3.26
C TYR A 151 10.74 -5.83 3.53
N LEU A 152 12.06 -5.99 3.36
CA LEU A 152 12.81 -7.13 3.89
C LEU A 152 13.25 -6.84 5.32
N PRO A 153 13.58 -7.85 6.14
CA PRO A 153 14.20 -7.61 7.44
C PRO A 153 15.41 -6.68 7.28
N ASN A 154 15.32 -5.48 7.87
CA ASN A 154 16.36 -4.44 7.90
C ASN A 154 16.76 -3.82 6.55
N LYS A 155 16.07 -4.10 5.44
CA LYS A 155 16.31 -3.46 4.14
C LYS A 155 15.02 -3.16 3.39
N ARG A 156 14.86 -1.93 2.92
CA ARG A 156 13.77 -1.56 2.02
C ARG A 156 13.95 -2.30 0.69
N LYS A 157 12.91 -3.01 0.22
CA LYS A 157 12.94 -3.55 -1.15
C LYS A 157 13.04 -2.38 -2.13
N ARG A 158 14.02 -2.41 -3.03
CA ARG A 158 14.08 -1.44 -4.12
C ARG A 158 12.95 -1.77 -5.08
N PHE A 159 11.88 -0.98 -5.01
CA PHE A 159 10.81 -1.04 -5.99
C PHE A 159 11.19 -0.17 -7.20
N THR A 160 11.32 -0.79 -8.36
CA THR A 160 11.57 -0.09 -9.63
C THR A 160 10.28 -0.08 -10.42
N PHE A 161 9.71 1.11 -10.64
CA PHE A 161 8.50 1.26 -11.46
C PHE A 161 8.82 0.96 -12.92
N THR A 162 8.03 0.08 -13.55
CA THR A 162 8.04 -0.10 -15.00
C THR A 162 7.53 1.15 -15.72
N GLU A 163 7.76 1.23 -17.03
CA GLU A 163 7.24 2.33 -17.84
C GLU A 163 5.70 2.36 -17.81
N GLU A 164 5.05 1.21 -17.93
CA GLU A 164 3.59 1.05 -17.84
C GLU A 164 3.03 1.49 -16.47
N GLN A 165 3.64 1.02 -15.38
CA GLN A 165 3.25 1.46 -14.02
C GLN A 165 3.42 2.97 -13.85
N THR A 166 4.44 3.56 -14.46
CA THR A 166 4.67 5.00 -14.42
C THR A 166 3.54 5.76 -15.14
N HIS A 167 3.09 5.26 -16.29
CA HIS A 167 1.96 5.84 -17.02
C HIS A 167 0.65 5.71 -16.24
N LEU A 168 0.36 4.55 -15.66
CA LEU A 168 -0.82 4.33 -14.80
C LEU A 168 -0.86 5.32 -13.62
N ILE A 169 0.28 5.59 -12.98
CA ILE A 169 0.35 6.57 -11.88
C ILE A 169 -0.08 7.96 -12.35
N ILE A 170 0.36 8.38 -13.53
CA ILE A 170 0.05 9.71 -14.09
C ILE A 170 -1.43 9.75 -14.47
N ASP A 171 -1.91 8.73 -15.17
CA ASP A 171 -3.29 8.59 -15.59
C ASP A 171 -4.26 8.69 -14.40
N TYR A 172 -4.03 7.84 -13.40
CA TYR A 172 -4.81 7.82 -12.17
C TYR A 172 -4.76 9.14 -11.43
N LYS A 173 -3.66 9.89 -11.50
CA LYS A 173 -3.53 11.15 -10.78
C LYS A 173 -4.13 12.34 -11.51
N VAL A 174 -4.09 12.35 -12.84
CA VAL A 174 -4.62 13.42 -13.69
C VAL A 174 -6.12 13.24 -13.91
N ASN A 175 -6.57 12.01 -14.18
CA ASN A 175 -7.96 11.71 -14.51
C ASN A 175 -8.78 11.30 -13.28
N GLY A 176 -8.15 10.68 -12.27
CA GLY A 176 -8.80 10.31 -11.02
C GLY A 176 -8.55 11.34 -9.93
N LYS A 177 -9.61 11.84 -9.28
CA LYS A 177 -9.49 12.57 -7.99
C LYS A 177 -9.15 11.62 -6.83
N ILE A 178 -8.26 10.66 -7.06
CA ILE A 178 -7.94 9.58 -6.12
C ILE A 178 -6.68 9.88 -5.30
N GLY A 179 -6.66 9.32 -4.09
CA GLY A 179 -5.58 9.49 -3.13
C GLY A 179 -4.36 8.62 -3.48
N TRP A 180 -3.16 8.99 -3.01
CA TRP A 180 -1.94 8.19 -3.23
C TRP A 180 -2.05 6.76 -2.69
N LYS A 181 -2.89 6.56 -1.66
CA LYS A 181 -3.19 5.25 -1.10
C LYS A 181 -3.90 4.39 -2.14
N GLU A 182 -5.00 4.89 -2.70
CA GLU A 182 -5.80 4.17 -3.70
C GLU A 182 -5.00 3.86 -4.96
N ILE A 183 -4.14 4.79 -5.39
CA ILE A 183 -3.25 4.54 -6.54
C ILE A 183 -2.28 3.38 -6.24
N ALA A 184 -1.68 3.34 -5.04
CA ALA A 184 -0.80 2.26 -4.66
C ALA A 184 -1.56 0.93 -4.51
N ASP A 185 -2.77 0.94 -3.96
CA ASP A 185 -3.61 -0.24 -3.80
C ASP A 185 -3.93 -0.85 -5.19
N LYS A 186 -4.37 -0.04 -6.16
CA LYS A 186 -4.62 -0.48 -7.56
C LYS A 186 -3.37 -1.04 -8.26
N LEU A 187 -2.23 -0.38 -8.10
CA LEU A 187 -0.97 -0.88 -8.67
C LEU A 187 -0.56 -2.21 -8.03
N ASN A 188 -0.79 -2.35 -6.73
CA ASN A 188 -0.47 -3.57 -6.01
C ASN A 188 -1.41 -4.72 -6.39
N GLU A 189 -2.68 -4.47 -6.70
CA GLU A 189 -3.59 -5.47 -7.27
C GLU A 189 -3.05 -6.03 -8.59
N VAL A 190 -2.58 -5.17 -9.49
CA VAL A 190 -1.95 -5.60 -10.75
C VAL A 190 -0.68 -6.43 -10.50
N ILE A 191 0.16 -6.00 -9.55
CA ILE A 191 1.37 -6.73 -9.15
C ILE A 191 1.04 -8.10 -8.55
N ASP A 192 0.00 -8.17 -7.72
CA ASP A 192 -0.43 -9.42 -7.10
C ASP A 192 -0.95 -10.40 -8.16
N MET A 193 -1.78 -9.95 -9.11
CA MET A 193 -2.23 -10.78 -10.24
C MET A 193 -1.07 -11.30 -11.09
N GLU A 194 -0.09 -10.44 -11.38
CA GLU A 194 1.11 -10.85 -12.15
C GLU A 194 1.95 -11.89 -11.39
N ASN A 195 2.07 -11.74 -10.08
CA ASN A 195 2.74 -12.71 -9.22
C ASN A 195 2.00 -14.06 -9.15
N GLU A 196 0.67 -14.04 -9.07
CA GLU A 196 -0.16 -15.25 -9.11
C GLU A 196 0.01 -15.99 -10.44
N LEU A 197 -0.05 -15.26 -11.57
CA LEU A 197 0.18 -15.82 -12.91
C LEU A 197 1.59 -16.39 -13.07
N ASN A 198 2.61 -15.73 -12.53
CA ASN A 198 3.99 -16.24 -12.59
C ASN A 198 4.16 -17.53 -11.76
N THR A 199 3.46 -17.62 -10.63
CA THR A 199 3.46 -18.81 -9.77
C THR A 199 2.73 -19.97 -10.44
N ALA A 200 1.58 -19.72 -11.07
CA ALA A 200 0.81 -20.74 -11.79
C ALA A 200 1.56 -21.31 -13.01
N ASN A 201 2.44 -20.51 -13.63
CA ASN A 201 3.21 -20.89 -14.81
C ASN A 201 4.59 -21.51 -14.49
N ASP A 202 4.86 -21.87 -13.23
CA ASP A 202 6.15 -22.43 -12.76
C ASP A 202 7.39 -21.61 -13.17
N LYS A 203 7.20 -20.31 -13.43
CA LYS A 203 8.31 -19.41 -13.73
C LYS A 203 9.08 -19.18 -12.44
N LYS A 204 10.35 -19.63 -12.38
CA LYS A 204 11.32 -19.28 -11.31
C LYS A 204 11.72 -17.80 -11.38
N ILE A 205 10.75 -16.89 -11.35
CA ILE A 205 10.96 -15.45 -11.33
C ILE A 205 10.79 -14.97 -9.89
N GLU A 206 11.65 -14.05 -9.47
CA GLU A 206 11.57 -13.42 -8.16
C GLU A 206 10.26 -12.60 -8.07
N LEU A 207 9.42 -12.90 -7.08
CA LEU A 207 8.12 -12.23 -6.90
C LEU A 207 8.30 -10.70 -6.82
N LEU A 208 7.51 -9.99 -7.61
CA LEU A 208 7.50 -8.54 -7.65
C LEU A 208 7.07 -7.99 -6.29
N SER A 209 7.89 -7.11 -5.73
CA SER A 209 7.58 -6.43 -4.45
C SER A 209 6.41 -5.46 -4.60
N ARG A 210 5.64 -5.19 -3.54
CA ARG A 210 4.61 -4.15 -3.56
C ARG A 210 5.20 -2.75 -3.45
N CYS A 211 4.48 -1.75 -3.95
CA CYS A 211 4.83 -0.34 -3.83
C CYS A 211 4.03 0.37 -2.72
N THR A 212 4.64 1.39 -2.10
CA THR A 212 3.96 2.22 -1.09
C THR A 212 3.37 3.50 -1.69
N PRO A 213 2.34 4.09 -1.05
CA PRO A 213 1.81 5.40 -1.45
C PRO A 213 2.89 6.49 -1.55
N ASN A 214 3.91 6.42 -0.69
CA ASN A 214 5.03 7.36 -0.73
C ASN A 214 5.96 7.13 -1.93
N GLN A 215 6.18 5.88 -2.35
CA GLN A 215 6.96 5.57 -3.56
C GLN A 215 6.23 6.07 -4.81
N VAL A 216 4.92 5.81 -4.88
CA VAL A 216 4.07 6.31 -5.97
C VAL A 216 4.13 7.84 -6.05
N LYS A 217 3.94 8.52 -4.92
CA LYS A 217 4.01 9.99 -4.85
C LYS A 217 5.40 10.51 -5.26
N MET A 218 6.47 9.90 -4.78
CA MET A 218 7.83 10.29 -5.14
C MET A 218 8.08 10.10 -6.64
N LYS A 219 7.69 8.95 -7.19
CA LYS A 219 7.82 8.66 -8.62
C LYS A 219 7.07 9.67 -9.47
N TYR A 220 5.80 9.95 -9.15
CA TYR A 220 5.01 10.98 -9.82
C TYR A 220 5.69 12.34 -9.78
N ASN A 221 6.11 12.79 -8.60
CA ASN A 221 6.77 14.09 -8.44
C ASN A 221 8.09 14.17 -9.23
N THR A 222 8.88 13.09 -9.26
CA THR A 222 10.10 13.02 -10.06
C THR A 222 9.77 13.17 -11.53
N VAL A 223 8.83 12.38 -12.03
CA VAL A 223 8.42 12.34 -13.43
C VAL A 223 7.88 13.71 -13.89
N ILE A 224 6.94 14.29 -13.14
CA ILE A 224 6.36 15.61 -13.43
C ILE A 224 7.42 16.72 -13.35
N LYS A 225 8.37 16.66 -12.40
CA LYS A 225 9.43 17.67 -12.29
C LYS A 225 10.41 17.63 -13.47
N THR A 226 10.69 16.43 -14.00
CA THR A 226 11.53 16.26 -15.19
C THR A 226 10.80 16.57 -16.50
N MET A 227 9.48 16.57 -16.50
CA MET A 227 8.66 16.80 -17.69
C MET A 227 8.29 18.28 -17.82
N LYS A 228 8.78 18.91 -18.88
CA LYS A 228 8.45 20.32 -19.20
C LYS A 228 7.02 20.51 -19.72
N ASP A 229 6.33 19.45 -20.16
CA ASP A 229 5.00 19.56 -20.77
C ASP A 229 4.05 18.40 -20.37
N PRO A 230 3.03 18.66 -19.54
CA PRO A 230 2.02 17.67 -19.12
C PRO A 230 1.18 17.08 -20.26
N LEU A 231 1.00 17.81 -21.38
CA LEU A 231 0.15 17.39 -22.51
C LEU A 231 0.74 16.22 -23.29
N TYR A 232 2.06 16.18 -23.46
CA TYR A 232 2.76 15.08 -24.11
C TYR A 232 2.54 13.75 -23.39
N THR A 233 2.41 13.79 -22.07
CA THR A 233 2.23 12.60 -21.24
C THR A 233 0.80 12.09 -21.34
N LEU A 234 -0.20 12.97 -21.34
CA LEU A 234 -1.59 12.60 -21.62
C LEU A 234 -1.75 11.95 -23.01
N ALA A 235 -1.05 12.49 -24.02
CA ALA A 235 -1.05 11.91 -25.37
C ALA A 235 -0.44 10.50 -25.40
N LYS A 236 0.74 10.31 -24.79
CA LYS A 236 1.40 8.99 -24.72
C LYS A 236 0.62 7.98 -23.88
N THR A 237 -0.06 8.44 -22.82
CA THR A 237 -0.94 7.61 -21.98
C THR A 237 -2.19 7.17 -22.76
N ALA A 238 -2.78 8.07 -23.54
CA ALA A 238 -3.92 7.75 -24.41
C ALA A 238 -3.52 6.80 -25.57
N GLU A 239 -2.28 6.90 -26.05
CA GLU A 239 -1.72 6.00 -27.06
C GLU A 239 -1.48 4.59 -26.49
N LEU A 240 -0.91 4.48 -25.29
CA LEU A 240 -0.75 3.19 -24.60
C LEU A 240 -2.09 2.53 -24.26
N ARG A 241 -3.12 3.30 -23.87
CA ARG A 241 -4.48 2.75 -23.70
C ARG A 241 -5.00 2.15 -24.99
N ARG A 242 -4.85 2.83 -26.13
CA ARG A 242 -5.24 2.30 -27.44
C ARG A 242 -4.50 1.02 -27.79
N ILE A 243 -3.21 0.92 -27.46
CA ILE A 243 -2.41 -0.30 -27.67
C ILE A 243 -2.88 -1.42 -26.75
N GLN A 244 -3.21 -1.15 -25.49
CA GLN A 244 -3.71 -2.13 -24.54
C GLN A 244 -5.09 -2.65 -24.94
N GLU A 245 -6.03 -1.75 -25.26
CA GLU A 245 -7.37 -2.10 -25.77
C GLU A 245 -7.27 -2.93 -27.07
N SER A 246 -6.31 -2.60 -27.94
CA SER A 246 -6.04 -3.39 -29.16
C SER A 246 -5.51 -4.79 -28.86
N LYS A 247 -4.72 -4.98 -27.80
CA LYS A 247 -4.23 -6.31 -27.40
C LYS A 247 -5.32 -7.15 -26.74
N GLU A 248 -6.12 -6.55 -25.86
CA GLU A 248 -7.25 -7.23 -25.22
C GLU A 248 -8.30 -7.66 -26.26
N THR A 249 -8.58 -6.83 -27.27
CA THR A 249 -9.46 -7.22 -28.38
C THR A 249 -8.85 -8.30 -29.27
N GLU A 250 -7.54 -8.31 -29.48
CA GLU A 250 -6.86 -9.37 -30.22
C GLU A 250 -6.87 -10.72 -29.46
N GLU A 251 -6.73 -10.70 -28.14
CA GLU A 251 -6.84 -11.90 -27.29
C GLU A 251 -8.27 -12.44 -27.23
N ILE A 252 -9.28 -11.56 -27.13
CA ILE A 252 -10.70 -11.96 -27.19
C ILE A 252 -11.02 -12.59 -28.54
N ASN A 253 -10.56 -11.99 -29.65
CA ASN A 253 -10.78 -12.55 -30.98
C ASN A 253 -10.11 -13.91 -31.15
N LYS A 254 -8.92 -14.12 -30.57
CA LYS A 254 -8.26 -15.44 -30.57
C LYS A 254 -9.03 -16.46 -29.74
N MET A 255 -9.57 -16.09 -28.59
CA MET A 255 -10.44 -17.00 -27.82
C MET A 255 -11.74 -17.33 -28.56
N GLU A 256 -12.40 -16.36 -29.19
CA GLU A 256 -13.60 -16.62 -30.01
C GLU A 256 -13.30 -17.52 -31.22
N GLU A 257 -12.12 -17.40 -31.84
CA GLU A 257 -11.70 -18.31 -32.92
C GLU A 257 -11.52 -19.74 -32.40
N ILE A 258 -10.91 -19.91 -31.22
CA ILE A 258 -10.73 -21.22 -30.57
C ILE A 258 -12.09 -21.82 -30.21
N GLU A 259 -13.00 -21.05 -29.60
CA GLU A 259 -14.34 -21.52 -29.20
C GLU A 259 -15.16 -21.94 -30.43
N LYS A 260 -15.10 -21.18 -31.53
CA LYS A 260 -15.72 -21.59 -32.81
C LYS A 260 -15.11 -22.86 -33.39
N THR A 261 -13.80 -23.06 -33.25
CA THR A 261 -13.17 -24.29 -33.73
C THR A 261 -13.62 -25.49 -32.88
N GLU A 262 -13.66 -25.35 -31.56
CA GLU A 262 -14.15 -26.38 -30.63
C GLU A 262 -15.65 -26.71 -30.84
N GLU A 263 -16.50 -25.72 -31.12
CA GLU A 263 -17.91 -25.94 -31.48
C GLU A 263 -18.04 -26.72 -32.80
N THR A 264 -17.24 -26.38 -33.83
CA THR A 264 -17.29 -27.13 -35.10
C THR A 264 -16.74 -28.56 -34.97
N GLU A 265 -15.72 -28.78 -34.13
CA GLU A 265 -15.19 -30.12 -33.86
C GLU A 265 -16.21 -30.98 -33.10
N THR A 266 -16.88 -30.41 -32.10
CA THR A 266 -17.94 -31.11 -31.34
C THR A 266 -19.16 -31.43 -32.20
N GLU A 267 -19.61 -30.50 -33.06
CA GLU A 267 -20.68 -30.78 -34.02
C GLU A 267 -20.30 -31.88 -35.03
N THR A 268 -19.04 -31.89 -35.50
CA THR A 268 -18.56 -32.90 -36.44
C THR A 268 -18.45 -34.27 -35.77
N CYS A 269 -18.01 -34.32 -34.51
CA CYS A 269 -17.95 -35.53 -33.70
C CYS A 269 -19.35 -36.12 -33.46
N ASN A 270 -20.32 -35.28 -33.09
CA ASN A 270 -21.70 -35.71 -32.86
C ASN A 270 -22.34 -36.30 -34.14
N LYS A 271 -22.08 -35.69 -35.31
CA LYS A 271 -22.57 -36.24 -36.60
C LYS A 271 -21.93 -37.58 -36.93
N MET A 272 -20.65 -37.77 -36.61
CA MET A 272 -19.95 -39.02 -36.85
C MET A 272 -20.48 -40.14 -35.93
N GLU A 273 -20.76 -39.82 -34.66
CA GLU A 273 -21.37 -40.76 -33.70
C GLU A 273 -22.82 -41.15 -34.07
N GLU A 274 -23.60 -40.23 -34.64
CA GLU A 274 -24.93 -40.56 -35.19
C GLU A 274 -24.84 -41.51 -36.39
N ILE A 275 -23.86 -41.30 -37.28
CA ILE A 275 -23.64 -42.17 -38.44
C ILE A 275 -23.21 -43.57 -38.00
N GLU A 276 -22.28 -43.70 -37.05
CA GLU A 276 -21.85 -45.01 -36.51
C GLU A 276 -23.04 -45.77 -35.86
N LYS A 277 -23.90 -45.09 -35.11
CA LYS A 277 -25.10 -45.71 -34.52
C LYS A 277 -26.09 -46.21 -35.59
N THR A 278 -26.22 -45.49 -36.70
CA THR A 278 -27.06 -45.95 -37.82
C THR A 278 -26.45 -47.16 -38.55
N GLU A 279 -25.13 -47.23 -38.72
CA GLU A 279 -24.47 -48.38 -39.35
C GLU A 279 -24.47 -49.65 -38.46
N GLU A 280 -24.33 -49.51 -37.14
CA GLU A 280 -24.46 -50.62 -36.19
C GLU A 280 -25.90 -51.19 -36.17
N THR A 281 -26.92 -50.33 -36.22
CA THR A 281 -28.32 -50.79 -36.24
C THR A 281 -28.69 -51.46 -37.57
N GLU A 282 -28.15 -51.01 -38.70
CA GLU A 282 -28.35 -51.69 -39.99
C GLU A 282 -27.67 -53.06 -40.04
N THR A 283 -26.44 -53.17 -39.53
CA THR A 283 -25.72 -54.45 -39.48
C THR A 283 -26.33 -55.45 -38.50
N GLU A 284 -26.81 -55.01 -37.33
CA GLU A 284 -27.56 -55.89 -36.42
C GLU A 284 -28.90 -56.36 -37.00
N THR A 285 -29.60 -55.50 -37.75
CA THR A 285 -30.88 -55.85 -38.37
C THR A 285 -30.69 -56.85 -39.50
N CYS A 286 -29.60 -56.71 -40.28
CA CYS A 286 -29.21 -57.66 -41.31
C CYS A 286 -28.86 -59.04 -40.71
N ASN A 287 -28.03 -59.08 -39.67
CA ASN A 287 -27.63 -60.32 -38.98
C ASN A 287 -28.83 -61.06 -38.35
N LYS A 288 -29.84 -60.34 -37.84
CA LYS A 288 -31.09 -60.95 -37.31
C LYS A 288 -31.98 -61.55 -38.41
N MET A 289 -31.97 -61.02 -39.62
CA MET A 289 -32.72 -61.58 -40.75
C MET A 289 -32.08 -62.87 -41.28
N ASP A 290 -30.75 -62.92 -41.36
CA ASP A 290 -30.02 -64.10 -41.83
C ASP A 290 -30.17 -65.31 -40.88
N ILE A 291 -30.22 -65.08 -39.55
CA ILE A 291 -30.45 -66.17 -38.56
C ILE A 291 -31.88 -66.72 -38.63
N LYS A 292 -32.89 -65.87 -38.93
CA LYS A 292 -34.29 -66.32 -39.10
C LYS A 292 -34.48 -67.16 -40.36
N PHE A 293 -33.71 -66.89 -41.42
CA PHE A 293 -33.80 -67.65 -42.67
C PHE A 293 -33.25 -69.08 -42.52
N ILE A 294 -32.20 -69.26 -41.72
CA ILE A 294 -31.59 -70.57 -41.46
C ILE A 294 -32.46 -71.45 -40.54
N THR A 295 -33.19 -70.86 -39.59
CA THR A 295 -34.03 -71.61 -38.63
C THR A 295 -35.40 -72.03 -39.16
N THR A 296 -35.80 -71.57 -40.34
CA THR A 296 -37.08 -71.95 -40.98
C THR A 296 -36.91 -73.11 -42.00
N THR A 297 -35.69 -73.59 -42.24
CA THR A 297 -35.39 -74.63 -43.26
C THR A 297 -34.67 -75.86 -42.68
N ILE A 298 -35.07 -76.33 -41.50
CA ILE A 298 -34.77 -77.68 -40.98
C ILE A 298 -36.08 -78.27 -40.47
#